data_AF-A0A925TN46-F1
#
_entry.id   AF-A0A925TN46-F1
#
_cell.length_a   1.000
_cell.length_b   1.000
_cell.length_c   1.000
_cell.angle_alpha   90.00
_cell.angle_beta   90.00
_cell.angle_gamma   90.00
#
_symmetry.space_group_name_H-M   'P 1'
#
loop_
_entity.id
_entity.type
_entity.pdbx_description
1 polymer ?
#
loop_
_entity_poly.entity_id
_entity_poly.type
_entity_poly.pdbx_seq_one_letter_code
_entity_poly.pdbx_strand_id
1 'polypeptide(L)'
;MTFVHGELFEYTLQTTHGAVDILAETVIVDKTLELRDITIYPQAPMKLSGVNSGILAVKTVAVKTEVKANAKAQGFDYLRLTAKRLQSSSSALPGKTIDILIDLTK
;
A
#
# COMPACT_ATOMS: atom_id res chain seq x y z
N MET A 1 2.68 -14.95 -3.40
CA MET A 1 3.52 -14.00 -2.64
C MET A 1 3.59 -14.47 -1.20
N THR A 2 4.75 -14.40 -0.56
CA THR A 2 4.95 -14.79 0.85
C THR A 2 5.47 -13.58 1.60
N PHE A 3 4.91 -13.27 2.77
CA PHE A 3 5.38 -12.16 3.61
C PHE A 3 6.41 -12.67 4.60
N VAL A 4 7.54 -11.96 4.70
CA VAL A 4 8.62 -12.29 5.63
C VAL A 4 8.95 -11.04 6.44
N HIS A 5 9.06 -11.19 7.77
CA HIS A 5 9.38 -10.07 8.65
C HIS A 5 10.77 -9.50 8.30
N GLY A 6 10.86 -8.17 8.19
CA GLY A 6 12.09 -7.46 7.86
C GLY A 6 12.43 -7.40 6.37
N GLU A 7 11.64 -8.06 5.52
CA GLU A 7 11.81 -7.96 4.06
C GLU A 7 11.02 -6.79 3.46
N LEU A 8 11.53 -6.28 2.34
CA LEU A 8 10.82 -5.31 1.53
C LEU A 8 9.72 -6.01 0.74
N PHE A 9 8.50 -5.54 0.93
CA PHE A 9 7.39 -5.84 0.05
C PHE A 9 7.50 -4.95 -1.18
N GLU A 10 7.66 -5.56 -2.35
CA GLU A 10 7.63 -4.86 -3.63
C GLU A 10 6.46 -5.38 -4.47
N TYR A 11 5.65 -4.46 -4.99
CA TYR A 11 4.50 -4.83 -5.80
C TYR A 11 4.24 -3.80 -6.90
N THR A 12 4.21 -4.27 -8.15
CA THR A 12 3.84 -3.47 -9.31
C THR A 12 2.37 -3.66 -9.62
N LEU A 13 1.59 -2.60 -9.41
CA LEU A 13 0.19 -2.54 -9.80
C LEU A 13 0.07 -2.01 -11.24
N GLN A 14 -0.53 -2.80 -12.12
CA GLN A 14 -0.92 -2.33 -13.46
C GLN A 14 -2.21 -1.52 -13.38
N THR A 15 -2.20 -0.32 -13.96
CA THR A 15 -3.35 0.58 -13.92
C THR A 15 -3.63 1.15 -15.31
N THR A 16 -4.84 1.63 -15.55
CA THR A 16 -5.26 2.21 -16.84
C THR A 16 -4.40 3.40 -17.29
N HIS A 17 -3.63 3.99 -16.37
CA HIS A 17 -2.75 5.14 -16.63
C HIS A 17 -1.25 4.79 -16.63
N GLY A 18 -0.91 3.50 -16.50
CA GLY A 18 0.46 3.01 -16.38
C GLY A 18 0.71 2.21 -15.12
N ALA A 19 1.86 1.54 -15.07
CA ALA A 19 2.30 0.77 -13.93
C ALA A 19 2.69 1.69 -12.76
N VAL A 20 2.40 1.24 -11.55
CA VAL A 20 2.78 1.90 -10.31
C VAL A 20 3.42 0.88 -9.41
N ASP A 21 4.61 1.18 -8.95
CA ASP A 21 5.32 0.35 -8.00
C ASP A 21 5.04 0.82 -6.58
N ILE A 22 5.00 -0.16 -5.69
CA ILE A 22 4.71 0.02 -4.28
C ILE A 22 5.81 -0.70 -3.52
N LEU A 23 6.46 0.04 -2.63
CA LEU A 23 7.46 -0.47 -1.71
C LEU A 23 6.96 -0.28 -0.30
N ALA A 24 7.10 -1.30 0.54
CA ALA A 24 6.79 -1.21 1.96
C ALA A 24 7.73 -2.10 2.77
N GLU A 25 7.99 -1.72 4.01
CA GLU A 25 8.63 -2.61 4.97
C GLU A 25 7.61 -3.60 5.50
N THR A 26 7.94 -4.89 5.48
CA THR A 26 7.10 -5.95 6.05
C THR A 26 7.44 -6.16 7.51
N VAL A 27 6.51 -5.84 8.41
CA VAL A 27 6.64 -6.12 9.84
C VAL A 27 5.53 -7.06 10.27
N ILE A 28 5.92 -8.24 10.73
CA ILE A 28 4.98 -9.20 11.33
C ILE A 28 5.02 -9.06 12.84
N VAL A 29 3.87 -8.77 13.44
CA VAL A 29 3.66 -8.71 14.90
C VAL A 29 2.53 -9.67 15.26
N ASP A 30 2.86 -10.77 15.91
CA ASP A 30 1.93 -11.86 16.23
C ASP A 30 1.15 -12.34 14.98
N LYS A 31 -0.16 -12.06 14.94
CA LYS A 31 -1.08 -12.39 13.86
C LYS A 31 -1.39 -11.19 12.95
N THR A 32 -0.64 -10.11 13.08
CA THR A 32 -0.79 -8.89 12.31
C THR A 32 0.33 -8.75 11.30
N LEU A 33 -0.04 -8.64 10.03
CA LEU A 33 0.87 -8.17 8.98
C LEU A 33 0.80 -6.64 8.92
N GLU A 34 1.91 -5.97 9.19
CA GLU A 34 2.04 -4.53 9.00
C GLU A 34 2.91 -4.24 7.77
N LEU A 35 2.39 -3.44 6.85
CA LEU A 35 3.16 -2.84 5.76
C LEU A 35 3.44 -1.39 6.13
N ARG A 36 4.68 -1.10 6.48
CA ARG A 36 5.14 0.22 6.95
C ARG A 36 5.83 1.01 5.85
N ASP A 37 5.82 2.33 6.04
CA ASP A 37 6.50 3.30 5.18
C ASP A 37 6.21 3.11 3.68
N ILE A 38 4.94 2.87 3.37
CA ILE A 38 4.50 2.60 2.00
C ILE A 38 4.87 3.77 1.10
N THR A 39 5.73 3.49 0.13
CA THR A 39 6.16 4.40 -0.93
C THR A 39 5.55 3.96 -2.24
N ILE A 40 4.98 4.91 -2.99
CA ILE A 40 4.30 4.66 -4.25
C ILE A 40 4.95 5.51 -5.33
N TYR A 41 5.46 4.89 -6.39
CA TYR A 41 6.11 5.58 -7.50
C TYR A 41 5.53 5.14 -8.85
N PRO A 42 5.25 6.08 -9.76
CA PRO A 42 4.82 5.77 -11.11
C PRO A 42 6.00 5.23 -11.92
N GLN A 43 5.75 4.26 -12.81
CA GLN A 43 6.71 3.92 -13.85
C GLN A 43 6.52 4.83 -15.08
N ALA A 44 7.63 5.23 -15.71
CA ALA A 44 7.59 6.00 -16.95
C ALA A 44 6.79 5.23 -18.03
N PRO A 45 6.00 5.91 -18.87
CA PRO A 45 5.91 7.36 -19.10
C PRO A 45 4.87 8.09 -18.22
N MET A 46 4.35 7.47 -17.16
CA MET A 46 3.26 8.03 -16.35
C MET A 46 3.69 9.30 -15.60
N LYS A 47 3.06 10.45 -15.90
CA LYS A 47 3.22 11.69 -15.14
C LYS A 47 2.16 11.76 -14.03
N LEU A 48 2.57 12.00 -12.78
CA LEU A 48 1.67 12.16 -11.63
C LEU A 48 0.82 13.44 -11.67
N SER A 49 0.97 14.29 -12.68
CA SER A 49 0.41 15.65 -12.73
C SER A 49 -1.12 15.73 -12.78
N GLY A 50 -1.84 14.60 -12.83
CA GLY A 50 -3.30 14.52 -12.70
C GLY A 50 -3.78 13.55 -11.61
N VAL A 51 -2.86 13.04 -10.78
CA VAL A 51 -3.10 12.00 -9.78
C VAL A 51 -3.58 12.65 -8.47
N ASN A 52 -4.56 13.53 -8.59
CA ASN A 52 -5.19 14.19 -7.46
C ASN A 52 -6.05 13.17 -6.71
N SER A 53 -5.65 12.87 -5.46
CA SER A 53 -6.41 12.29 -4.33
C SER A 53 -7.22 11.00 -4.52
N GLY A 54 -7.94 10.79 -5.62
CA GLY A 54 -8.77 9.61 -5.91
C GLY A 54 -7.98 8.37 -6.34
N ILE A 55 -6.87 8.55 -7.05
CA ILE A 55 -6.01 7.42 -7.45
C ILE A 55 -5.35 6.75 -6.24
N LEU A 56 -4.90 7.49 -5.24
CA LEU A 56 -4.34 6.87 -4.02
C LEU A 56 -5.42 6.02 -3.32
N ALA A 57 -6.66 6.51 -3.23
CA ALA A 57 -7.76 5.79 -2.61
C ALA A 57 -8.15 4.51 -3.40
N VAL A 58 -8.27 4.60 -4.74
CA VAL A 58 -8.64 3.46 -5.61
C VAL A 58 -7.50 2.45 -5.73
N LYS A 59 -6.23 2.90 -5.78
CA LYS A 59 -5.06 2.01 -5.85
C LYS A 59 -4.73 1.36 -4.51
N THR A 60 -4.94 2.06 -3.39
CA THR A 60 -4.90 1.42 -2.07
C THR A 60 -5.99 0.35 -1.98
N VAL A 61 -7.16 0.50 -2.63
CA VAL A 61 -8.21 -0.54 -2.65
C VAL A 61 -7.79 -1.79 -3.46
N ALA A 62 -7.15 -1.64 -4.61
CA ALA A 62 -6.66 -2.80 -5.37
C ALA A 62 -5.56 -3.56 -4.61
N VAL A 63 -4.61 -2.83 -4.04
CA VAL A 63 -3.55 -3.38 -3.18
C VAL A 63 -4.15 -4.01 -1.94
N LYS A 64 -5.14 -3.37 -1.32
CA LYS A 64 -5.90 -3.95 -0.21
C LYS A 64 -6.49 -5.29 -0.62
N THR A 65 -7.13 -5.43 -1.77
CA THR A 65 -7.76 -6.70 -2.16
C THR A 65 -6.74 -7.83 -2.31
N GLU A 66 -5.64 -7.61 -3.02
CA GLU A 66 -4.66 -8.66 -3.28
C GLU A 66 -3.78 -8.95 -2.06
N VAL A 67 -3.32 -7.92 -1.35
CA VAL A 67 -2.57 -8.08 -0.09
C VAL A 67 -3.47 -8.72 0.97
N LYS A 68 -4.75 -8.32 1.10
CA LYS A 68 -5.72 -8.93 2.01
C LYS A 68 -5.86 -10.43 1.71
N ALA A 69 -6.03 -10.80 0.45
CA ALA A 69 -6.19 -12.20 0.06
C ALA A 69 -4.94 -13.03 0.38
N ASN A 70 -3.75 -12.53 0.03
CA ASN A 70 -2.49 -13.22 0.32
C ASN A 70 -2.22 -13.29 1.83
N ALA A 71 -2.49 -12.23 2.59
CA ALA A 71 -2.29 -12.20 4.03
C ALA A 71 -3.24 -13.17 4.75
N LYS A 72 -4.51 -13.21 4.32
CA LYS A 72 -5.49 -14.17 4.82
C LYS A 72 -5.09 -15.61 4.52
N ALA A 73 -4.60 -15.88 3.31
CA ALA A 73 -4.11 -17.21 2.92
C ALA A 73 -2.90 -17.66 3.76
N GLN A 74 -2.11 -16.73 4.28
CA GLN A 74 -0.98 -17.00 5.17
C GLN A 74 -1.38 -17.09 6.67
N GLY A 75 -2.67 -16.90 7.00
CA GLY A 75 -3.18 -17.09 8.35
C GLY A 75 -2.96 -15.91 9.30
N PHE A 76 -2.85 -14.70 8.75
CA PHE A 76 -2.92 -13.45 9.51
C PHE A 76 -4.37 -13.06 9.82
N ASP A 77 -4.59 -12.49 11.00
CA ASP A 77 -5.91 -12.02 11.47
C ASP A 77 -6.13 -10.54 11.13
N TYR A 78 -5.03 -9.78 11.04
CA TYR A 78 -5.07 -8.34 10.78
C TYR A 78 -4.05 -7.94 9.72
N LEU A 79 -4.42 -6.95 8.91
CA LEU A 79 -3.54 -6.24 7.99
C LEU A 79 -3.53 -4.76 8.37
N ARG A 80 -2.36 -4.22 8.69
CA ARG A 80 -2.15 -2.79 8.95
C ARG A 80 -1.32 -2.17 7.84
N LEU A 81 -1.76 -1.04 7.31
CA LEU A 81 -1.06 -0.28 6.29
C LEU A 81 -0.74 1.10 6.86
N THR A 82 0.55 1.42 6.97
CA THR A 82 0.99 2.76 7.39
C THR A 82 1.76 3.44 6.27
N ALA A 83 1.36 4.66 5.93
CA ALA A 83 1.96 5.44 4.86
C ALA A 83 2.03 6.91 5.26
N LYS A 84 3.03 7.64 4.75
CA LYS A 84 3.13 9.10 4.94
C LYS A 84 2.93 9.81 3.62
N ARG A 85 2.03 10.79 3.58
CA ARG A 85 1.87 11.64 2.40
C ARG A 85 3.09 12.54 2.24
N LEU A 86 3.75 12.48 1.08
CA LEU A 86 4.84 13.39 0.73
C LEU A 86 4.36 14.84 0.79
N GLN A 87 5.21 15.75 1.27
CA GLN A 87 4.89 17.18 1.41
C GLN A 87 4.56 17.85 0.07
N SER A 88 5.09 17.33 -1.04
CA SER A 88 4.83 17.81 -2.40
C SER A 88 3.51 17.29 -3.01
N SER A 89 2.69 16.55 -2.25
CA SER A 89 1.42 16.03 -2.74
C SER A 89 0.39 17.16 -2.92
N SER A 90 -0.25 17.21 -4.09
CA SER A 90 -1.37 18.14 -4.42
C SER A 90 -2.68 17.83 -3.68
N SER A 91 -2.64 16.96 -2.67
CA SER A 91 -3.82 16.52 -1.92
C SER A 91 -3.99 17.34 -0.64
N ALA A 92 -5.24 17.50 -0.18
CA ALA A 92 -5.68 18.46 0.84
C ALA A 92 -4.96 18.43 2.21
N LEU A 93 -4.12 17.43 2.51
CA LEU A 93 -3.38 17.32 3.77
C LEU A 93 -1.97 16.70 3.55
N PRO A 94 -1.00 17.48 3.04
CA PRO A 94 0.40 17.05 2.92
C PRO A 94 1.01 16.71 4.28
N GLY A 95 1.89 15.69 4.35
CA GLY A 95 2.55 15.28 5.60
C GLY A 95 1.71 14.39 6.54
N LYS A 96 0.42 14.18 6.25
CA LYS A 96 -0.46 13.34 7.07
C LYS A 96 -0.10 11.85 6.95
N THR A 97 0.01 11.19 8.08
CA THR A 97 0.10 9.72 8.17
C THR A 97 -1.26 9.10 7.90
N ILE A 98 -1.28 8.12 7.00
CA ILE A 98 -2.39 7.21 6.76
C ILE A 98 -2.07 5.95 7.57
N ASP A 99 -2.99 5.55 8.44
CA ASP A 99 -2.93 4.28 9.18
C ASP A 99 -4.26 3.58 8.97
N ILE A 100 -4.23 2.40 8.35
CA ILE A 100 -5.43 1.63 8.01
C ILE A 100 -5.25 0.23 8.61
N LEU A 101 -6.14 -0.14 9.51
CA LEU A 101 -6.24 -1.49 10.05
C LEU A 101 -7.43 -2.22 9.41
N ILE A 102 -7.20 -3.44 8.94
CA ILE A 102 -8.19 -4.29 8.29
C ILE A 102 -8.23 -5.61 9.04
N ASP A 103 -9.43 -6.00 9.48
CA ASP A 103 -9.73 -7.32 10.01
C ASP A 103 -9.87 -8.31 8.85
N LEU A 104 -9.04 -9.35 8.83
CA LEU A 104 -8.98 -10.38 7.79
C LEU A 104 -9.91 -11.56 8.08
N THR A 105 -10.38 -11.67 9.32
CA THR A 105 -11.30 -12.73 9.76
C THR A 105 -12.72 -12.51 9.25
N LYS A 106 -13.01 -11.30 8.77
CA LYS A 106 -14.31 -10.86 8.22
C LYS A 106 -14.31 -10.73 6.69
#